data_AF-B8F1V1-F1
#
_entry.id   AF-B8F1V1-F1
#
_cell.length_a   1.000
_cell.length_b   1.000
_cell.length_c   1.000
_cell.angle_alpha   90.00
_cell.angle_beta   90.00
_cell.angle_gamma   90.00
#
_symmetry.space_group_name_H-M   'P 1'
#
loop_
_entity.id
_entity.type
_entity.pdbx_description
1 polymer ?
#
loop_
_entity_poly.entity_id
_entity_poly.type
_entity_poly.pdbx_seq_one_letter_code
_entity_poly.pdbx_strand_id
1 'polypeptide(L)'
;MKDPLSEDAVAISESFTRNDKELVTISSEEYEKLMSDSKKLPDMISREDFEKRIAEAESNFIKARKQAERQAEANAFKDSKVLSNLEKACEQYEITPPFASSLSIKDAKLAFLEAMKKKYNVNFKIDEEGDLDCQIDNISLLVQELTAYKQLVNARNRFKGQIINNTKAKKLEEGLLLRRFV
;
A
#
# COMPACT_ATOMS: atom_id res chain seq x y z
N MET A 1 9.10 -51.52 10.05
CA MET A 1 10.41 -51.26 10.69
C MET A 1 10.57 -49.75 10.64
N LYS A 2 10.02 -48.97 11.60
CA LYS A 2 10.54 -48.63 12.94
C LYS A 2 11.92 -47.98 12.88
N ASP A 3 11.91 -46.64 12.90
CA ASP A 3 13.01 -45.77 13.33
C ASP A 3 13.49 -46.13 14.74
N PRO A 4 14.69 -45.68 15.12
CA PRO A 4 14.65 -44.57 16.08
C PRO A 4 15.72 -43.47 15.86
N LEU A 5 15.29 -42.25 16.18
CA LEU A 5 16.10 -41.12 16.62
C LEU A 5 16.99 -41.52 17.81
N SER A 6 18.22 -41.00 17.87
CA SER A 6 18.98 -40.92 19.12
C SER A 6 19.37 -39.46 19.34
N GLU A 7 18.81 -38.93 20.41
CA GLU A 7 19.05 -37.63 21.00
C GLU A 7 20.47 -37.60 21.58
N ASP A 8 21.38 -36.79 21.04
CA ASP A 8 22.56 -36.35 21.80
C ASP A 8 22.12 -35.22 22.73
N ALA A 9 21.35 -35.61 23.76
CA ALA A 9 21.19 -34.81 24.96
C ALA A 9 22.54 -34.77 25.66
N VAL A 10 23.23 -33.64 25.50
CA VAL A 10 24.42 -33.28 26.26
C VAL A 10 24.07 -33.35 27.75
N ALA A 11 24.39 -34.48 28.38
CA ALA A 11 24.33 -34.65 29.80
C ALA A 11 25.44 -33.80 30.42
N ILE A 12 25.08 -32.57 30.79
CA ILE A 12 25.81 -31.75 31.75
C ILE A 12 25.84 -32.56 33.03
N SER A 13 26.91 -33.34 33.22
CA SER A 13 27.17 -34.06 34.45
C SER A 13 27.60 -33.06 35.51
N GLU A 14 26.61 -32.57 36.24
CA GLU A 14 26.75 -32.08 37.61
C GLU A 14 27.53 -33.11 38.43
N SER A 15 28.81 -32.82 38.69
CA SER A 15 29.54 -33.45 39.80
C SER A 15 30.58 -32.49 40.38
N PHE A 16 30.18 -31.26 40.65
CA PHE A 16 30.89 -30.43 41.62
C PHE A 16 30.39 -30.77 43.03
N THR A 17 30.90 -31.85 43.62
CA THR A 17 30.96 -32.04 45.09
C THR A 17 31.79 -33.28 45.46
N ARG A 18 33.06 -33.33 45.03
CA ARG A 18 34.10 -34.03 45.79
C ARG A 18 35.37 -33.19 45.77
N ASN A 19 35.76 -32.69 46.94
CA ASN A 19 37.08 -32.09 47.17
C ASN A 19 38.14 -33.19 47.29
N ASP A 20 38.18 -34.10 46.31
CA ASP A 20 39.36 -34.92 46.09
C ASP A 20 40.20 -34.13 45.09
N LYS A 21 41.29 -33.53 45.56
CA LYS A 21 42.30 -32.97 44.65
C LYS A 21 42.99 -34.14 43.96
N GLU A 22 42.30 -34.78 43.03
CA GLU A 22 42.88 -35.74 42.11
C GLU A 22 43.94 -34.98 41.35
N LEU A 23 45.21 -35.25 41.69
CA LEU A 23 46.35 -34.60 41.08
C LEU A 23 46.48 -35.17 39.67
N VAL A 24 45.76 -34.57 38.73
CA VAL A 24 45.87 -34.89 37.31
C VAL A 24 47.29 -34.54 36.87
N THR A 25 48.09 -35.56 36.60
CA THR A 25 49.46 -35.42 36.10
C THR A 25 49.46 -35.73 34.61
N ILE A 26 49.97 -34.79 33.82
CA ILE A 26 50.17 -34.94 32.38
C ILE A 26 51.65 -35.09 32.09
N SER A 27 51.97 -35.77 30.99
CA SER A 27 53.36 -35.89 30.56
C SER A 27 53.92 -34.54 30.11
N SER A 28 55.24 -34.35 30.20
CA SER A 28 55.89 -33.09 29.80
C SER A 28 55.71 -32.78 28.31
N GLU A 29 55.73 -33.79 27.45
CA GLU A 29 55.47 -33.63 26.01
C GLU A 29 54.03 -33.18 25.74
N GLU A 30 53.06 -33.71 26.47
CA GLU A 30 51.66 -33.35 26.33
C GLU A 30 51.38 -31.93 26.84
N TYR A 31 52.06 -31.51 27.92
CA TYR A 31 52.05 -30.12 28.39
C TYR A 31 52.64 -29.15 27.35
N GLU A 32 53.81 -29.46 26.77
CA GLU A 32 54.42 -28.62 25.73
C GLU A 32 53.55 -28.51 24.48
N LYS A 33 52.89 -29.61 24.10
CA LYS A 33 51.94 -29.64 22.99
C LYS A 33 50.73 -28.76 23.27
N LEU A 34 50.12 -28.86 24.46
CA LEU A 34 48.99 -28.00 24.87
C LEU A 34 49.37 -26.52 24.89
N MET A 35 50.55 -26.18 25.42
CA MET A 35 51.05 -24.81 25.42
C MET A 35 51.33 -24.28 24.01
N SER A 36 51.79 -25.15 23.11
CA SER A 36 52.03 -24.80 21.70
C SER A 36 50.73 -24.62 20.92
N ASP A 37 49.72 -25.45 21.18
CA ASP A 37 48.41 -25.35 20.55
C ASP A 37 47.62 -24.16 21.09
N SER A 38 47.76 -23.81 22.38
CA SER A 38 47.21 -22.58 22.96
C SER A 38 47.76 -21.32 22.28
N LYS A 39 49.02 -21.32 21.83
CA LYS A 39 49.62 -20.19 21.08
C LYS A 39 49.13 -20.08 19.64
N LYS A 40 48.51 -21.14 19.11
CA LYS A 40 47.88 -21.15 17.78
C LYS A 40 46.40 -20.75 17.84
N LEU A 41 45.83 -20.64 19.04
CA LEU A 41 44.46 -20.15 19.19
C LEU A 41 44.43 -18.67 18.76
N PRO A 42 43.43 -18.26 17.97
CA PRO A 42 43.22 -16.86 17.65
C PRO A 42 43.10 -16.05 18.94
N ASP A 43 43.72 -14.89 18.96
CA ASP A 43 43.61 -13.97 20.09
C ASP A 43 42.12 -13.71 20.37
N MET A 44 41.69 -13.98 21.60
CA MET A 44 40.29 -13.74 21.97
C MET A 44 40.01 -12.24 21.83
N ILE A 45 38.85 -11.91 21.27
CA ILE A 45 38.43 -10.51 21.10
C ILE A 45 38.50 -9.85 22.48
N SER A 46 39.22 -8.73 22.58
CA SER A 46 39.33 -7.99 23.84
C SER A 46 37.93 -7.58 24.31
N ARG A 47 37.74 -7.43 25.63
CA ARG A 47 36.45 -7.00 26.17
C ARG A 47 36.04 -5.65 25.57
N GLU A 48 37.00 -4.76 25.39
CA GLU A 48 36.84 -3.45 24.77
C GLU A 48 36.40 -3.56 23.30
N ASP A 49 37.00 -4.48 22.52
CA ASP A 49 36.60 -4.73 21.13
C ASP A 49 35.21 -5.36 21.03
N PHE A 50 34.83 -6.22 21.97
CA PHE A 50 33.49 -6.79 22.03
C PHE A 50 32.43 -5.71 22.33
N GLU A 51 32.66 -4.91 23.37
CA GLU A 51 31.78 -3.78 23.74
C GLU A 51 31.66 -2.78 22.58
N LYS A 52 32.77 -2.49 21.89
CA LYS A 52 32.78 -1.64 20.70
C LYS A 52 31.93 -2.21 19.56
N ARG A 53 32.05 -3.51 19.27
CA ARG A 53 31.24 -4.18 18.21
C ARG A 53 29.76 -4.18 18.54
N ILE A 54 29.38 -4.37 19.80
CA ILE A 54 27.98 -4.28 20.25
C ILE A 54 27.46 -2.86 20.04
N ALA A 55 28.20 -1.84 20.48
CA ALA A 55 27.80 -0.44 20.31
C ALA A 55 27.68 -0.04 18.83
N GLU A 56 28.57 -0.54 17.96
CA GLU A 56 28.48 -0.34 16.50
C GLU A 56 27.24 -1.03 15.90
N ALA A 57 26.93 -2.26 16.32
CA ALA A 57 25.75 -3.00 15.87
C ALA A 57 24.45 -2.28 16.29
N GLU A 58 24.36 -1.82 17.54
CA GLU A 58 23.23 -1.04 18.04
C GLU A 58 23.08 0.29 17.28
N SER A 59 24.20 1.00 17.04
CA SER A 59 24.20 2.23 16.26
C SER A 59 23.67 2.01 14.84
N ASN A 60 24.09 0.93 14.19
CA ASN A 60 23.63 0.58 12.85
C ASN A 60 22.15 0.21 12.83
N PHE A 61 21.67 -0.53 13.83
CA PHE A 61 20.25 -0.85 13.98
C PHE A 61 19.40 0.42 14.14
N ILE A 62 19.82 1.34 15.00
CA ILE A 62 19.12 2.62 15.20
C ILE A 62 19.10 3.44 13.90
N LYS A 63 20.21 3.49 13.16
CA LYS A 63 20.28 4.19 11.86
C LYS A 63 19.35 3.57 10.83
N ALA A 64 19.36 2.24 10.70
CA ALA A 64 18.48 1.53 9.78
C ALA A 64 17.01 1.75 10.11
N ARG A 65 16.65 1.69 11.39
CA ARG A 65 15.29 1.98 11.86
C ARG A 65 14.88 3.42 11.53
N LYS A 66 15.71 4.42 11.84
CA LYS A 66 15.42 5.83 11.51
C LYS A 66 15.27 6.04 10.00
N GLN A 67 16.03 5.33 9.18
CA GLN A 67 15.88 5.39 7.73
C GLN A 67 14.56 4.78 7.28
N ALA A 68 14.15 3.64 7.84
CA ALA A 68 12.86 3.02 7.56
C ALA A 68 11.68 3.92 7.99
N GLU A 69 11.78 4.56 9.16
CA GLU A 69 10.78 5.53 9.65
C GLU A 69 10.64 6.72 8.67
N ARG A 70 11.76 7.36 8.27
CA ARG A 70 11.73 8.45 7.27
C ARG A 70 11.14 8.00 5.93
N GLN A 71 11.42 6.77 5.50
CA GLN A 71 10.87 6.24 4.26
C GLN A 71 9.36 6.02 4.37
N ALA A 72 8.88 5.51 5.52
CA ALA A 72 7.47 5.34 5.80
C ALA A 72 6.74 6.70 5.83
N GLU A 73 7.33 7.72 6.45
CA GLU A 73 6.81 9.10 6.43
C GLU A 73 6.71 9.67 5.01
N ALA A 74 7.76 9.49 4.20
CA ALA A 74 7.78 9.94 2.80
C ALA A 74 6.70 9.25 1.95
N ASN A 75 6.45 7.96 2.20
CA ASN A 75 5.38 7.22 1.53
C ASN A 75 4.00 7.69 2.01
N ALA A 76 3.79 7.83 3.31
CA ALA A 76 2.54 8.36 3.87
C ALA A 76 2.21 9.76 3.35
N PHE A 77 3.22 10.62 3.15
CA PHE A 77 3.04 11.94 2.54
C PHE A 77 2.59 11.84 1.07
N LYS A 78 3.20 10.95 0.28
CA LYS A 78 2.78 10.71 -1.12
C LYS A 78 1.35 10.19 -1.18
N ASP A 79 1.01 9.25 -0.31
CA ASP A 79 -0.33 8.68 -0.20
C ASP A 79 -1.36 9.75 0.16
N SER A 80 -1.06 10.60 1.16
CA SER A 80 -1.91 11.74 1.54
C SER A 80 -2.16 12.70 0.37
N LYS A 81 -1.14 12.98 -0.45
CA LYS A 81 -1.30 13.82 -1.65
C LYS A 81 -2.24 13.18 -2.68
N VAL A 82 -2.13 11.87 -2.90
CA VAL A 82 -3.03 11.14 -3.82
C VAL A 82 -4.48 11.18 -3.30
N LEU A 83 -4.69 10.93 -2.00
CA LEU A 83 -6.01 11.02 -1.39
C LEU A 83 -6.62 12.41 -1.54
N SER A 84 -5.85 13.48 -1.28
CA SER A 84 -6.32 14.85 -1.47
C SER A 84 -6.73 15.15 -2.92
N ASN A 85 -6.02 14.59 -3.90
CA ASN A 85 -6.40 14.72 -5.30
C ASN A 85 -7.70 13.96 -5.60
N LEU A 86 -7.88 12.75 -5.05
CA LEU A 86 -9.12 11.99 -5.19
C LEU A 86 -10.31 12.68 -4.52
N GLU A 87 -10.11 13.33 -3.36
CA GLU A 87 -11.14 14.12 -2.69
C GLU A 87 -11.59 15.30 -3.57
N LYS A 88 -10.66 16.04 -4.15
CA LYS A 88 -10.98 17.12 -5.10
C LYS A 88 -11.70 16.61 -6.34
N ALA A 89 -11.31 15.44 -6.85
CA ALA A 89 -12.03 14.81 -7.96
C ALA A 89 -13.46 14.43 -7.54
N CYS A 90 -13.65 13.90 -6.33
CA CYS A 90 -14.98 13.61 -5.78
C CYS A 90 -15.84 14.88 -5.72
N GLU A 91 -15.29 15.99 -5.26
CA GLU A 91 -15.99 17.29 -5.27
C GLU A 91 -16.37 17.73 -6.68
N GLN A 92 -15.45 17.63 -7.65
CA GLN A 92 -15.70 18.00 -9.05
C GLN A 92 -16.82 17.18 -9.70
N TYR A 93 -16.89 15.88 -9.38
CA TYR A 93 -17.89 14.96 -9.94
C TYR A 93 -19.14 14.81 -9.05
N GLU A 94 -19.24 15.61 -7.98
CA GLU A 94 -20.33 15.56 -7.00
C GLU A 94 -20.57 14.14 -6.44
N ILE A 95 -19.46 13.48 -6.10
CA ILE A 95 -19.42 12.16 -5.46
C ILE A 95 -19.03 12.38 -4.01
N THR A 96 -19.73 11.71 -3.09
CA THR A 96 -19.30 11.66 -1.69
C THR A 96 -18.06 10.77 -1.59
N PRO A 97 -16.93 11.22 -1.01
CA PRO A 97 -15.69 10.44 -0.95
C PRO A 97 -15.92 9.03 -0.39
N PRO A 98 -15.78 7.97 -1.20
CA PRO A 98 -16.15 6.60 -0.80
C PRO A 98 -15.03 5.89 -0.02
N PHE A 99 -13.90 6.55 0.22
CA PHE A 99 -12.67 5.94 0.70
C PHE A 99 -12.23 6.42 2.09
N ALA A 100 -13.14 7.01 2.87
CA ALA A 100 -12.85 7.44 4.24
C ALA A 100 -12.40 6.28 5.17
N SER A 101 -12.79 5.04 4.84
CA SER A 101 -12.39 3.82 5.57
C SER A 101 -11.37 2.96 4.82
N SER A 102 -10.80 3.45 3.71
CA SER A 102 -9.84 2.67 2.92
C SER A 102 -8.51 2.53 3.65
N LEU A 103 -7.97 1.32 3.69
CA LEU A 103 -6.69 1.01 4.33
C LEU A 103 -5.49 1.22 3.39
N SER A 104 -5.74 1.36 2.08
CA SER A 104 -4.70 1.56 1.06
C SER A 104 -5.14 2.53 -0.03
N ILE A 105 -4.17 3.14 -0.71
CA ILE A 105 -4.41 3.99 -1.89
C ILE A 105 -5.06 3.19 -3.03
N LYS A 106 -4.70 1.92 -3.18
CA LYS A 106 -5.31 1.05 -4.18
C LYS A 106 -6.82 0.93 -3.95
N ASP A 107 -7.23 0.64 -2.72
CA ASP A 107 -8.64 0.51 -2.36
C ASP A 107 -9.38 1.84 -2.51
N ALA A 108 -8.72 2.95 -2.20
CA ALA A 108 -9.31 4.28 -2.38
C ALA A 108 -9.61 4.59 -3.86
N LYS A 109 -8.67 4.25 -4.75
CA LYS A 109 -8.85 4.39 -6.21
C LYS A 109 -9.95 3.48 -6.74
N LEU A 110 -9.99 2.22 -6.31
CA LEU A 110 -11.05 1.28 -6.70
C LEU A 110 -12.42 1.75 -6.24
N ALA A 111 -12.53 2.21 -5.00
CA ALA A 111 -13.78 2.76 -4.45
C ALA A 111 -14.25 4.00 -5.24
N PHE A 112 -13.31 4.88 -5.63
CA PHE A 112 -13.61 6.02 -6.49
C PHE A 112 -14.16 5.60 -7.86
N LEU A 113 -13.52 4.62 -8.52
CA LEU A 113 -13.96 4.11 -9.81
C LEU A 113 -15.36 3.48 -9.74
N GLU A 114 -15.65 2.68 -8.71
CA GLU A 114 -16.99 2.13 -8.48
C GLU A 114 -18.02 3.22 -8.19
N ALA A 115 -17.66 4.27 -7.46
CA ALA A 115 -18.54 5.40 -7.22
C ALA A 115 -18.86 6.17 -8.51
N MET A 116 -17.87 6.38 -9.40
CA MET A 116 -18.06 6.98 -10.72
C MET A 116 -19.01 6.14 -11.58
N LYS A 117 -18.81 4.81 -11.61
CA LYS A 117 -19.66 3.84 -12.30
C LYS A 117 -21.12 3.99 -11.87
N LYS A 118 -21.36 4.04 -10.56
CA LYS A 118 -22.70 4.19 -9.97
C LYS A 118 -23.32 5.56 -10.23
N LYS A 119 -22.57 6.65 -10.06
CA LYS A 119 -23.06 8.03 -10.21
C LYS A 119 -23.50 8.32 -11.64
N TYR A 120 -22.70 7.92 -12.63
CA TYR A 120 -22.95 8.22 -14.04
C TYR A 120 -23.66 7.10 -14.79
N ASN A 121 -23.94 5.96 -14.12
CA ASN A 121 -24.55 4.77 -14.71
C ASN A 121 -23.82 4.30 -15.97
N VAL A 122 -22.48 4.38 -15.94
CA VAL A 122 -21.60 3.93 -17.04
C VAL A 122 -21.15 2.52 -16.71
N ASN A 123 -21.32 1.58 -17.62
CA ASN A 123 -20.98 0.19 -17.37
C ASN A 123 -19.59 -0.13 -17.97
N PHE A 124 -18.55 -0.09 -17.14
CA PHE A 124 -17.19 -0.48 -17.52
C PHE A 124 -16.62 -1.52 -16.54
N LYS A 125 -15.59 -2.24 -16.99
CA LYS A 125 -14.83 -3.18 -16.16
C LYS A 125 -13.65 -2.44 -15.56
N ILE A 126 -13.47 -2.59 -14.24
CA ILE A 126 -12.27 -2.11 -13.55
C ILE A 126 -11.26 -3.24 -13.59
N ASP A 127 -10.07 -2.95 -14.09
CA ASP A 127 -8.92 -3.86 -14.00
C ASP A 127 -8.15 -3.53 -12.72
N GLU A 128 -8.33 -4.35 -11.68
CA GLU A 128 -7.72 -4.15 -10.37
C GLU A 128 -6.20 -4.37 -10.35
N GLU A 129 -5.66 -5.09 -11.33
CA GLU A 129 -4.22 -5.35 -11.46
C GLU A 129 -3.53 -4.36 -12.40
N GLY A 130 -4.31 -3.69 -13.24
CA GLY A 130 -3.84 -2.66 -14.16
C GLY A 130 -3.51 -1.31 -13.51
N ASP A 131 -3.19 -0.34 -14.36
CA ASP A 131 -2.92 1.03 -13.94
C ASP A 131 -4.24 1.74 -13.60
N LEU A 132 -4.51 1.87 -12.29
CA LEU A 132 -5.70 2.55 -11.77
C LEU A 132 -5.69 4.05 -12.02
N ASP A 133 -4.52 4.71 -12.09
CA ASP A 133 -4.45 6.15 -12.38
C ASP A 133 -4.89 6.42 -13.81
N CYS A 134 -4.37 5.65 -14.77
CA CYS A 134 -4.81 5.74 -16.17
C CYS A 134 -6.31 5.44 -16.33
N GLN A 135 -6.85 4.46 -15.59
CA GLN A 135 -8.30 4.18 -15.61
C GLN A 135 -9.11 5.36 -15.08
N ILE A 136 -8.68 6.00 -13.98
CA ILE A 136 -9.33 7.19 -13.41
C ILE A 136 -9.34 8.35 -14.41
N ASP A 137 -8.22 8.61 -15.08
CA ASP A 137 -8.11 9.67 -16.08
C ASP A 137 -9.02 9.41 -17.29
N ASN A 138 -9.04 8.17 -17.79
CA ASN A 138 -9.89 7.78 -18.91
C ASN A 138 -11.38 7.94 -18.59
N ILE A 139 -11.81 7.53 -17.40
CA ILE A 139 -13.22 7.64 -16.97
C ILE A 139 -13.60 9.09 -16.72
N SER A 140 -12.69 9.87 -16.13
CA SER A 140 -12.84 11.31 -15.96
C SER A 140 -13.10 12.00 -17.31
N LEU A 141 -12.28 11.68 -18.32
CA LEU A 141 -12.45 12.20 -19.68
C LEU A 141 -13.79 11.77 -20.29
N LEU A 142 -14.14 10.48 -20.21
CA LEU A 142 -15.40 9.96 -20.73
C LEU A 142 -16.61 10.68 -20.12
N VAL A 143 -16.60 10.89 -18.79
CA VAL A 143 -17.68 11.60 -18.09
C VAL A 143 -17.80 13.05 -18.56
N GLN A 144 -16.68 13.74 -18.79
CA GLN A 144 -16.69 15.11 -19.32
C GLN A 144 -17.29 15.16 -20.73
N GLU A 145 -16.90 14.24 -21.61
CA GLU A 145 -17.43 14.15 -22.98
C GLU A 145 -18.93 13.83 -22.99
N LEU A 146 -19.38 12.88 -22.18
CA LEU A 146 -20.81 12.55 -22.04
C LEU A 146 -21.62 13.74 -21.51
N THR A 147 -21.06 14.49 -20.56
CA THR A 147 -21.68 15.70 -20.02
C THR A 147 -21.81 16.78 -21.09
N ALA A 148 -20.75 17.03 -21.85
CA ALA A 148 -20.77 17.99 -22.97
C ALA A 148 -21.78 17.57 -24.04
N TYR A 149 -21.81 16.29 -24.42
CA TYR A 149 -22.76 15.76 -25.38
C TYR A 149 -24.21 15.95 -24.91
N LYS A 150 -24.51 15.67 -23.64
CA LYS A 150 -25.84 15.90 -23.05
C LYS A 150 -26.26 17.37 -23.14
N GLN A 151 -25.35 18.31 -22.89
CA GLN A 151 -25.61 19.75 -23.03
C GLN A 151 -25.93 20.12 -24.49
N LEU A 152 -25.18 19.59 -25.46
CA LEU A 152 -25.43 19.81 -26.89
C LEU A 152 -26.79 19.28 -27.33
N VAL A 153 -27.16 18.06 -26.92
CA VAL A 153 -28.46 17.47 -27.23
C VAL A 153 -29.60 18.30 -26.63
N ASN A 154 -29.44 18.77 -25.39
CA ASN A 154 -30.42 19.64 -24.74
C ASN A 154 -30.58 20.97 -25.48
N ALA A 155 -29.47 21.60 -25.90
CA ALA A 155 -29.50 22.82 -26.70
C ALA A 155 -30.22 22.58 -28.04
N ARG A 156 -29.86 21.51 -28.76
CA ARG A 156 -30.51 21.11 -30.01
C ARG A 156 -32.02 20.91 -29.83
N ASN A 157 -32.44 20.24 -28.76
CA ASN A 157 -33.86 20.00 -28.49
C ASN A 157 -34.62 21.31 -28.19
N ARG A 158 -33.99 22.27 -27.47
CA ARG A 158 -34.55 23.61 -27.28
C ARG A 158 -34.72 24.35 -28.61
N PHE A 159 -33.70 24.33 -29.47
CA PHE A 159 -33.78 24.93 -30.81
C PHE A 159 -34.87 24.28 -31.67
N LYS A 160 -34.95 22.95 -31.69
CA LYS A 160 -36.02 22.22 -32.38
C LYS A 160 -37.40 22.64 -31.89
N GLY A 161 -37.58 22.76 -30.57
CA GLY A 161 -38.82 23.24 -29.96
C GLY A 161 -39.19 24.66 -30.41
N GLN A 162 -38.21 25.58 -30.43
CA GLN A 162 -38.41 26.95 -30.94
C GLN A 162 -38.81 26.98 -32.42
N ILE A 163 -38.18 26.17 -33.27
CA ILE A 163 -38.52 26.07 -34.69
C ILE A 163 -39.96 25.58 -34.85
N ILE A 164 -40.33 24.50 -34.14
CA ILE A 164 -41.68 23.93 -34.19
C ILE A 164 -42.71 24.96 -33.73
N ASN A 165 -42.49 25.63 -32.60
CA ASN A 165 -43.39 26.68 -32.07
C ASN A 165 -43.51 27.90 -33.01
N ASN A 166 -42.46 28.21 -33.77
CA ASN A 166 -42.49 29.31 -34.73
C ASN A 166 -43.06 28.94 -36.10
N THR A 167 -43.30 27.65 -36.37
CA THR A 167 -43.84 27.19 -37.64
C THR A 167 -45.29 27.64 -37.79
N LYS A 168 -45.64 28.15 -38.98
CA LYS A 168 -47.00 28.68 -39.28
C LYS A 168 -48.11 27.67 -38.95
N ALA A 169 -47.88 26.38 -39.21
CA ALA A 169 -48.84 25.31 -38.93
C ALA A 169 -49.21 25.24 -37.44
N LYS A 170 -48.24 25.33 -36.54
CA LYS A 170 -48.47 25.27 -35.09
C LYS A 170 -49.15 26.54 -34.55
N LYS A 171 -48.78 27.71 -35.07
CA LYS A 171 -49.48 28.97 -34.74
C LYS A 171 -50.95 28.97 -35.18
N LEU A 172 -51.24 28.34 -36.32
CA LEU A 172 -52.60 28.17 -36.82
C LEU A 172 -53.41 27.19 -35.96
N GLU A 173 -52.80 26.07 -35.56
CA GLU A 173 -53.39 25.10 -34.63
C GLU A 173 -53.71 25.73 -33.27
N GLU A 174 -52.77 26.45 -32.67
CA GLU A 174 -52.97 27.18 -31.41
C GLU A 174 -54.05 28.27 -31.54
N GLY A 175 -54.08 29.00 -32.65
CA GLY A 175 -55.11 30.01 -32.93
C GLY A 175 -56.51 29.43 -33.16
N LEU A 176 -56.60 28.24 -33.79
CA LEU A 176 -57.86 27.51 -33.96
C LEU A 176 -58.37 26.93 -32.65
N LEU A 177 -57.48 26.43 -31.77
CA LEU A 177 -57.83 25.99 -30.43
C LEU A 177 -58.38 27.15 -29.59
N LEU A 178 -57.73 28.32 -29.60
CA LEU A 178 -58.21 29.49 -28.85
C LEU A 178 -59.62 29.93 -29.28
N ARG A 179 -59.92 29.86 -30.58
CA ARG A 179 -61.26 30.19 -31.13
C ARG A 179 -62.33 29.15 -30.83
N ARG A 180 -61.96 27.95 -30.36
CA ARG A 180 -62.91 26.88 -30.00
C ARG A 180 -63.41 26.98 -28.56
N PHE A 181 -62.75 27.81 -27.74
CA PHE A 181 -63.07 28.03 -26.33
C PHE A 181 -63.69 29.42 -26.05
N VAL A 182 -63.91 30.23 -27.08
CA VAL A 182 -64.69 31.49 -27.06
C VAL A 182 -65.96 31.27 -27.87
#